data_AF-A0A2S6MEG9-F1
#
_entry.id   AF-A0A2S6MEG9-F1
#
_cell.length_a   1.000
_cell.length_b   1.000
_cell.length_c   1.000
_cell.angle_alpha   90.00
_cell.angle_beta   90.00
_cell.angle_gamma   90.00
#
_symmetry.space_group_name_H-M   'P 1'
#
loop_
_entity.id
_entity.type
_entity.pdbx_description
1 polymer ?
#
loop_
_entity_poly.entity_id
_entity_poly.type
_entity_poly.pdbx_seq_one_letter_code
_entity_poly.pdbx_strand_id
1 'polypeptide(L)'
;MKADVFAQGLLWVPGWNFLGASYNVVGVVPFISASVGPPIDINPSGLHNMFLANELSWRLGDSGFFVKAGLGMYVPTGTLQGPAGLSNVGNPWWTFQPNLVVSYLKDGWNLTVNVFDEINTANSRTSYRSGDVLHAEFTATKTIGKWTFGPVAYYAGQITDDRSSAFYGGAINVNRYNIWAAGGMVGYDFGPASISVWGTQELSSTASGGTAGPPGIDTASITKGFSVFAQLNYRIWAPDAPASPALPRFHK
;
A
#
# COMPACT_ATOMS: atom_id res chain seq x y z
N MET A 1 -13.94 -1.23 14.56
CA MET A 1 -13.01 -0.13 14.23
C MET A 1 -13.47 0.45 12.91
N LYS A 2 -13.47 1.78 12.77
CA LYS A 2 -13.68 2.48 11.50
C LYS A 2 -12.49 3.40 11.27
N ALA A 3 -12.03 3.52 10.04
CA ALA A 3 -11.00 4.48 9.65
C ALA A 3 -11.41 5.16 8.34
N ASP A 4 -11.40 6.48 8.35
CA ASP A 4 -11.58 7.33 7.18
C ASP A 4 -10.23 7.98 6.86
N VAL A 5 -9.79 7.88 5.60
CA VAL A 5 -8.50 8.40 5.14
C VAL A 5 -8.72 9.34 3.96
N PHE A 6 -8.16 10.54 4.06
CA PHE A 6 -8.04 11.48 2.95
C PHE A 6 -6.56 11.73 2.70
N ALA A 7 -6.10 11.71 1.45
CA ALA A 7 -4.70 11.97 1.13
C ALA A 7 -4.58 12.85 -0.12
N GLN A 8 -3.70 13.85 -0.06
CA GLN A 8 -3.34 14.65 -1.21
C GLN A 8 -1.93 14.26 -1.67
N GLY A 9 -1.82 13.80 -2.91
CA GLY A 9 -0.54 13.47 -3.55
C GLY A 9 -0.12 14.50 -4.61
N LEU A 10 1.19 14.68 -4.77
CA LEU A 10 1.83 15.40 -5.87
C LEU A 10 2.87 14.47 -6.50
N LEU A 11 2.74 14.19 -7.79
CA LEU A 11 3.73 13.46 -8.59
C LEU A 11 4.45 14.47 -9.50
N TRP A 12 5.77 14.46 -9.47
CA TRP A 12 6.61 15.27 -10.35
C TRP A 12 7.53 14.37 -11.18
N VAL A 13 7.43 14.53 -12.51
CA VAL A 13 8.27 13.83 -13.49
C VAL A 13 9.10 14.90 -14.22
N PRO A 14 10.35 15.15 -13.80
CA PRO A 14 11.18 16.21 -14.38
C PRO A 14 11.65 15.94 -15.82
N GLY A 15 11.38 14.74 -16.36
CA GLY A 15 11.89 14.30 -17.67
C GLY A 15 13.34 13.81 -17.61
N TRP A 16 13.91 13.66 -16.42
CA TRP A 16 15.26 13.12 -16.25
C TRP A 16 15.29 11.61 -16.49
N ASN A 17 16.37 11.17 -17.15
CA ASN A 17 16.62 9.76 -17.42
C ASN A 17 17.97 9.35 -16.80
N PHE A 18 17.96 8.26 -16.04
CA PHE A 18 19.16 7.67 -15.43
C PHE A 18 19.19 6.19 -15.75
N LEU A 19 20.29 5.70 -16.34
CA LEU A 19 20.46 4.28 -16.67
C LEU A 19 19.27 3.69 -17.45
N GLY A 20 18.68 4.47 -18.37
CA GLY A 20 17.51 4.08 -19.15
C GLY A 20 16.18 4.08 -18.40
N ALA A 21 16.13 4.51 -17.14
CA ALA A 21 14.91 4.72 -16.38
C ALA A 21 14.48 6.18 -16.37
N SER A 22 13.18 6.41 -16.44
CA SER A 22 12.57 7.70 -16.12
C SER A 22 12.55 7.90 -14.61
N TYR A 23 12.98 9.06 -14.16
CA TYR A 23 12.93 9.45 -12.75
C TYR A 23 11.63 10.19 -12.42
N ASN A 24 11.05 9.86 -11.27
CA ASN A 24 9.95 10.61 -10.69
C ASN A 24 10.12 10.76 -9.17
N VAL A 25 9.42 11.74 -8.61
CA VAL A 25 9.23 11.87 -7.17
C VAL A 25 7.75 12.08 -6.85
N VAL A 26 7.33 11.55 -5.71
CA VAL A 26 5.98 11.72 -5.20
C VAL A 26 6.03 12.19 -3.75
N GLY A 27 5.16 13.13 -3.41
CA GLY A 27 4.89 13.53 -2.02
C GLY A 27 3.41 13.37 -1.72
N VAL A 28 3.08 12.78 -0.57
CA VAL A 28 1.70 12.55 -0.15
C VAL A 28 1.51 13.04 1.29
N VAL A 29 0.46 13.83 1.51
CA VAL A 29 0.05 14.31 2.82
C VAL A 29 -1.27 13.63 3.21
N PRO A 30 -1.22 12.62 4.08
CA PRO A 30 -2.40 11.92 4.58
C PRO A 30 -3.02 12.60 5.81
N PHE A 31 -4.35 12.63 5.83
CA PHE A 31 -5.20 12.96 6.98
C PHE A 31 -6.03 11.73 7.34
N ILE A 32 -6.00 11.34 8.61
CA ILE A 32 -6.67 10.15 9.10
C ILE A 32 -7.64 10.54 10.21
N SER A 33 -8.82 9.94 10.20
CA SER A 33 -9.77 9.94 11.30
C SER A 33 -10.17 8.50 11.57
N ALA A 34 -9.91 8.00 12.78
CA ALA A 34 -10.26 6.64 13.15
C ALA A 34 -11.11 6.62 14.42
N SER A 35 -11.92 5.56 14.57
CA SER A 35 -12.65 5.27 15.79
C SER A 35 -12.45 3.81 16.20
N VAL A 36 -12.04 3.64 17.44
CA VAL A 36 -11.97 2.34 18.13
C VAL A 36 -13.10 2.34 19.15
N GLY A 37 -13.96 1.32 19.06
CA GLY A 37 -15.09 1.16 19.97
C GLY A 37 -14.69 0.48 21.30
N PRO A 38 -15.67 0.19 22.16
CA PRO A 38 -15.43 -0.44 23.46
C PRO A 38 -14.54 -1.69 23.39
N PRO A 39 -13.70 -1.95 24.42
CA PRO A 39 -13.69 -1.31 25.74
C PRO A 39 -12.87 -0.01 25.84
N ILE A 40 -12.13 0.37 24.80
CA ILE A 40 -11.32 1.60 24.76
C ILE A 40 -11.89 2.52 23.69
N ASP A 41 -12.65 3.53 24.10
CA ASP A 41 -13.23 4.52 23.20
C ASP A 41 -12.21 5.63 22.90
N ILE A 42 -11.56 5.53 21.74
CA ILE A 42 -10.60 6.52 21.25
C ILE A 42 -10.93 6.90 19.81
N ASN A 43 -10.83 8.20 19.54
CA ASN A 43 -11.19 8.80 18.25
C ASN A 43 -10.04 9.69 17.73
N PRO A 44 -8.87 9.12 17.40
CA PRO A 44 -7.73 9.90 16.93
C PRO A 44 -8.02 10.50 15.55
N SER A 45 -7.66 11.77 15.38
CA SER A 45 -7.76 12.46 14.10
C SER A 45 -6.64 13.48 13.93
N GLY A 46 -6.14 13.60 12.70
CA GLY A 46 -5.10 14.57 12.37
C GLY A 46 -4.34 14.23 11.09
N LEU A 47 -3.24 14.96 10.90
CA LEU A 47 -2.26 14.63 9.87
C LEU A 47 -1.55 13.34 10.28
N HIS A 48 -1.44 12.39 9.35
CA HIS A 48 -0.50 11.30 9.50
C HIS A 48 0.87 11.73 8.95
N ASN A 49 1.88 10.87 9.11
CA ASN A 49 3.23 11.14 8.63
C ASN A 49 3.22 11.38 7.12
N MET A 50 3.92 12.44 6.67
CA MET A 50 4.04 12.74 5.25
C MET A 50 4.87 11.66 4.55
N PHE A 51 4.39 11.15 3.42
CA PHE A 51 5.13 10.20 2.60
C PHE A 51 5.87 10.94 1.49
N LEU A 52 7.13 10.60 1.28
CA LEU A 52 7.94 11.06 0.16
C LEU A 52 8.56 9.84 -0.51
N ALA A 53 8.56 9.77 -1.84
CA ALA A 53 9.29 8.73 -2.53
C ALA A 53 9.97 9.25 -3.79
N ASN A 54 11.07 8.59 -4.13
CA ASN A 54 11.73 8.72 -5.42
C ASN A 54 11.71 7.37 -6.13
N GLU A 55 11.43 7.36 -7.42
CA GLU A 55 11.30 6.13 -8.20
C GLU A 55 12.03 6.24 -9.54
N LEU A 56 12.56 5.10 -9.97
CA LEU A 56 13.11 4.87 -11.30
C LEU A 56 12.23 3.85 -12.01
N SER A 57 11.80 4.16 -13.24
CA SER A 57 10.91 3.33 -14.03
C SER A 57 11.52 3.01 -15.39
N TRP A 58 11.70 1.72 -15.67
CA TRP A 58 12.20 1.19 -16.93
C TRP A 58 11.07 0.61 -17.77
N ARG A 59 11.05 0.95 -19.06
CA ARG A 59 10.27 0.25 -20.09
C ARG A 59 11.22 -0.63 -20.89
N LEU A 60 11.00 -1.94 -20.87
CA LEU A 60 11.90 -2.91 -21.51
C LEU A 60 11.56 -3.08 -23.00
N GLY A 61 11.88 -2.06 -23.79
CA GLY A 61 11.54 -2.01 -25.22
C GLY A 61 10.02 -2.15 -25.46
N ASP A 62 9.65 -2.87 -26.52
CA ASP A 62 8.25 -3.14 -26.89
C ASP A 62 7.73 -4.49 -26.35
N SER A 63 8.46 -5.07 -25.39
CA SER A 63 8.11 -6.37 -24.79
C SER A 63 6.80 -6.33 -24.01
N GLY A 64 6.40 -5.15 -23.53
CA GLY A 64 5.31 -4.99 -22.56
C GLY A 64 5.75 -5.05 -21.10
N PHE A 65 7.03 -5.36 -20.82
CA PHE A 65 7.55 -5.38 -19.46
C PHE A 65 7.98 -4.00 -18.99
N PHE A 66 7.63 -3.72 -17.74
CA PHE A 66 8.01 -2.53 -16.99
C PHE A 66 8.60 -2.99 -15.66
N VAL A 67 9.66 -2.30 -15.24
CA VAL A 67 10.26 -2.48 -13.92
C VAL A 67 10.27 -1.11 -13.26
N LYS A 68 9.94 -1.04 -11.99
CA LYS A 68 10.06 0.17 -11.20
C LYS A 68 10.70 -0.15 -9.87
N ALA A 69 11.68 0.65 -9.47
CA ALA A 69 12.31 0.53 -8.17
C ALA A 69 12.40 1.91 -7.53
N GLY A 70 12.22 1.98 -6.22
CA GLY A 70 12.20 3.24 -5.52
C GLY A 70 12.49 3.11 -4.04
N LEU A 71 12.59 4.28 -3.42
CA LEU A 71 12.67 4.41 -1.97
C LEU A 71 11.63 5.44 -1.54
N GLY A 72 10.62 4.96 -0.84
CA GLY A 72 9.70 5.78 -0.07
C GLY A 72 10.19 6.02 1.35
N MET A 73 9.66 7.03 1.99
CA MET A 73 9.84 7.28 3.41
C MET A 73 8.63 8.02 4.00
N TYR A 74 8.25 7.64 5.21
CA TYR A 74 7.34 8.42 6.04
C TYR A 74 8.15 9.29 7.00
N VAL A 75 7.96 10.60 6.88
CA VAL A 75 8.59 11.61 7.72
C VAL A 75 7.74 11.81 8.98
N PRO A 76 8.31 11.87 10.20
CA PRO A 76 7.58 11.99 11.47
C PRO A 76 6.96 13.38 11.69
N THR A 77 6.05 13.78 10.82
CA THR A 77 5.34 15.07 10.82
C THR A 77 3.89 14.96 11.27
N GLY A 78 3.42 13.76 11.61
CA GLY A 78 2.03 13.52 11.97
C GLY A 78 1.63 14.15 13.31
N THR A 79 0.33 14.30 13.52
CA THR A 79 -0.27 14.81 14.75
C THR A 79 -0.01 13.84 15.90
N LEU A 80 0.64 14.33 16.95
CA LEU A 80 0.90 13.59 18.18
C LEU A 80 0.02 14.14 19.32
N GLN A 81 -0.49 13.26 20.18
CA GLN A 81 -1.31 13.67 21.33
C GLN A 81 -1.11 12.75 22.54
N GLY A 82 -1.50 13.23 23.71
CA GLY A 82 -1.46 12.49 24.96
C GLY A 82 -0.09 12.57 25.67
N PRO A 83 0.01 12.06 26.91
CA PRO A 83 1.22 12.20 27.73
C PRO A 83 2.49 11.61 27.08
N ALA A 84 2.32 10.49 26.37
CA ALA A 84 3.41 9.85 25.63
C ALA A 84 3.53 10.36 24.18
N GLY A 85 2.63 11.22 23.70
CA GLY A 85 2.57 11.64 22.31
C GLY A 85 2.20 10.52 21.33
N LEU A 86 1.55 9.45 21.79
CA LEU A 86 1.19 8.26 21.00
C LEU A 86 -0.32 8.04 20.89
N SER A 87 -1.13 8.96 21.41
CA SER A 87 -2.60 8.83 21.46
C SER A 87 -3.28 9.46 20.23
N ASN A 88 -2.58 9.55 19.10
CA ASN A 88 -3.12 10.09 17.85
C ASN A 88 -2.45 9.39 16.64
N VAL A 89 -2.84 9.76 15.43
CA VAL A 89 -2.49 9.07 14.19
C VAL A 89 -1.03 9.25 13.76
N GLY A 90 -0.31 10.23 14.29
CA GLY A 90 1.10 10.46 13.94
C GLY A 90 2.05 9.47 14.62
N ASN A 91 3.10 9.10 13.89
CA ASN A 91 4.11 8.17 14.37
C ASN A 91 5.44 8.91 14.58
N PRO A 92 5.97 9.03 15.82
CA PRO A 92 7.21 9.78 16.09
C PRO A 92 8.48 8.99 15.73
N TRP A 93 8.50 8.38 14.54
CA TRP A 93 9.63 7.67 13.94
C TRP A 93 9.60 7.78 12.42
N TRP A 94 10.75 7.58 11.80
CA TRP A 94 10.86 7.40 10.36
C TRP A 94 10.52 5.97 9.97
N THR A 95 9.87 5.82 8.82
CA THR A 95 9.71 4.53 8.13
C THR A 95 10.33 4.66 6.76
N PHE A 96 11.18 3.72 6.36
CA PHE A 96 11.73 3.65 5.02
C PHE A 96 11.06 2.52 4.25
N GLN A 97 10.72 2.78 2.99
CA GLN A 97 9.95 1.89 2.14
C GLN A 97 10.65 1.65 0.80
N PRO A 98 11.72 0.83 0.75
CA PRO A 98 12.24 0.35 -0.53
C PRO A 98 11.16 -0.48 -1.24
N ASN A 99 10.97 -0.25 -2.54
CA ASN A 99 10.00 -0.97 -3.34
C ASN A 99 10.55 -1.45 -4.68
N LEU A 100 10.00 -2.55 -5.16
CA LEU A 100 10.24 -3.12 -6.48
C LEU A 100 8.90 -3.55 -7.09
N VAL A 101 8.59 -3.03 -8.26
CA VAL A 101 7.41 -3.38 -9.05
C VAL A 101 7.87 -3.97 -10.38
N VAL A 102 7.30 -5.10 -10.76
CA VAL A 102 7.47 -5.70 -12.08
C VAL A 102 6.09 -5.90 -12.68
N SER A 103 5.90 -5.36 -13.89
CA SER A 103 4.63 -5.42 -14.59
C SER A 103 4.81 -5.91 -16.03
N TYR A 104 3.88 -6.73 -16.50
CA TYR A 104 3.64 -7.00 -17.91
C TYR A 104 2.32 -6.36 -18.30
N LEU A 105 2.39 -5.30 -19.12
CA LEU A 105 1.26 -4.48 -19.57
C LEU A 105 1.21 -4.50 -21.10
N LYS A 106 0.52 -5.48 -21.67
CA LYS A 106 0.43 -5.62 -23.14
C LYS A 106 -0.79 -6.42 -23.57
N ASP A 107 -1.36 -6.06 -24.71
CA ASP A 107 -2.52 -6.73 -25.31
C ASP A 107 -3.71 -6.86 -24.36
N GLY A 108 -3.91 -5.85 -23.49
CA GLY A 108 -4.94 -5.85 -22.45
C GLY A 108 -4.62 -6.71 -21.22
N TRP A 109 -3.47 -7.38 -21.15
CA TRP A 109 -3.03 -8.01 -19.90
C TRP A 109 -2.41 -6.98 -18.97
N ASN A 110 -2.68 -7.12 -17.67
CA ASN A 110 -1.93 -6.51 -16.58
C ASN A 110 -1.55 -7.60 -15.59
N LEU A 111 -0.30 -8.04 -15.66
CA LEU A 111 0.32 -8.93 -14.68
C LEU A 111 1.32 -8.11 -13.89
N THR A 112 1.02 -7.81 -12.63
CA THR A 112 1.86 -6.93 -11.80
C THR A 112 2.16 -7.58 -10.47
N VAL A 113 3.42 -7.51 -10.07
CA VAL A 113 3.89 -7.80 -8.72
C VAL A 113 4.51 -6.53 -8.15
N ASN A 114 4.06 -6.11 -6.98
CA ASN A 114 4.65 -5.01 -6.21
C ASN A 114 5.12 -5.56 -4.86
N VAL A 115 6.41 -5.42 -4.55
CA VAL A 115 6.98 -5.83 -3.26
C VAL A 115 7.61 -4.61 -2.62
N PHE A 116 7.31 -4.37 -1.35
CA PHE A 116 7.92 -3.31 -0.57
C PHE A 116 8.07 -3.72 0.89
N ASP A 117 9.06 -3.16 1.56
CA ASP A 117 9.36 -3.44 2.97
C ASP A 117 9.20 -2.16 3.78
N GLU A 118 8.54 -2.21 4.94
CA GLU A 118 8.42 -1.07 5.85
C GLU A 118 9.44 -1.20 6.98
N ILE A 119 10.51 -0.43 6.90
CA ILE A 119 11.62 -0.45 7.85
C ILE A 119 11.48 0.73 8.81
N ASN A 120 11.08 0.44 10.04
CA ASN A 120 10.86 1.45 11.06
C ASN A 120 12.14 1.77 11.84
N THR A 121 12.40 3.07 12.06
CA THR A 121 13.37 3.51 13.07
C THR A 121 12.76 3.38 14.48
N ALA A 122 13.59 3.47 15.51
CA ALA A 122 13.09 3.48 16.88
C ALA A 122 12.24 4.73 17.14
N ASN A 123 11.13 4.54 17.85
CA ASN A 123 10.26 5.60 18.32
C ASN A 123 11.05 6.61 19.16
N SER A 124 11.04 7.88 18.76
CA SER A 124 11.82 8.93 19.43
C SER A 124 11.35 9.26 20.86
N ARG A 125 10.15 8.82 21.26
CA ARG A 125 9.59 9.05 22.59
C ARG A 125 9.73 7.85 23.52
N THR A 126 9.64 6.64 22.98
CA THR A 126 9.64 5.41 23.79
C THR A 126 10.85 4.53 23.55
N SER A 127 11.64 4.77 22.50
CA SER A 127 12.70 3.88 22.00
C SER A 127 12.25 2.48 21.58
N TYR A 128 10.94 2.23 21.52
CA TYR A 128 10.38 1.01 20.94
C TYR A 128 10.63 0.98 19.44
N ARG A 129 10.98 -0.18 18.89
CA ARG A 129 11.09 -0.36 17.44
C ARG A 129 10.18 -1.49 17.00
N SER A 130 9.18 -1.15 16.20
CA SER A 130 8.40 -2.14 15.47
C SER A 130 9.31 -2.89 14.51
N GLY A 131 9.09 -4.20 14.38
CA GLY A 131 9.73 -5.01 13.37
C GLY A 131 9.33 -4.57 11.98
N ASP A 132 10.20 -4.91 11.04
CA ASP A 132 10.07 -4.59 9.63
C ASP A 132 8.95 -5.45 9.00
N VAL A 133 8.14 -4.86 8.13
CA VAL A 133 6.96 -5.50 7.53
C VAL A 133 7.11 -5.60 6.02
N LEU A 134 7.09 -6.83 5.51
CA LEU A 134 7.11 -7.10 4.08
C LEU A 134 5.69 -7.12 3.52
N HIS A 135 5.51 -6.41 2.42
CA HIS A 135 4.30 -6.42 1.61
C HIS A 135 4.61 -6.98 0.23
N ALA A 136 3.70 -7.79 -0.29
CA ALA A 136 3.71 -8.22 -1.68
C ALA A 136 2.30 -8.21 -2.25
N GLU A 137 2.09 -7.55 -3.37
CA GLU A 137 0.79 -7.41 -4.03
C GLU A 137 0.88 -8.03 -5.42
N PHE A 138 -0.17 -8.75 -5.81
CA PHE A 138 -0.23 -9.52 -7.03
C PHE A 138 -1.51 -9.16 -7.78
N THR A 139 -1.37 -8.79 -9.04
CA THR A 139 -2.49 -8.50 -9.95
C THR A 139 -2.32 -9.32 -11.20
N ALA A 140 -3.37 -10.01 -11.64
CA ALA A 140 -3.43 -10.64 -12.94
C ALA A 140 -4.80 -10.39 -13.57
N THR A 141 -4.91 -9.31 -14.35
CA THR A 141 -6.17 -8.90 -14.96
C THR A 141 -6.07 -8.85 -16.48
N LYS A 142 -7.25 -8.95 -17.11
CA LYS A 142 -7.42 -8.85 -18.55
C LYS A 142 -8.48 -7.80 -18.86
N THR A 143 -8.14 -6.87 -19.75
CA THR A 143 -9.05 -5.93 -20.39
C THR A 143 -9.51 -6.49 -21.73
N ILE A 144 -10.83 -6.56 -21.92
CA ILE A 144 -11.49 -6.94 -23.17
C ILE A 144 -12.57 -5.89 -23.47
N GLY A 145 -12.37 -5.12 -24.53
CA GLY A 145 -13.19 -3.95 -24.80
C GLY A 145 -13.10 -2.95 -23.65
N LYS A 146 -14.25 -2.63 -23.04
CA LYS A 146 -14.35 -1.69 -21.90
C LYS A 146 -14.25 -2.37 -20.54
N TRP A 147 -14.27 -3.71 -20.49
CA TRP A 147 -14.29 -4.47 -19.25
C TRP A 147 -12.89 -4.91 -18.87
N THR A 148 -12.54 -4.77 -17.60
CA THR A 148 -11.33 -5.35 -17.01
C THR A 148 -11.73 -6.29 -15.89
N PHE A 149 -11.17 -7.49 -15.83
CA PHE A 149 -11.42 -8.42 -14.74
C PHE A 149 -10.25 -9.35 -14.51
N GLY A 150 -10.15 -9.90 -13.30
CA GLY A 150 -9.18 -10.94 -12.98
C GLY A 150 -8.83 -11.02 -11.49
N PRO A 151 -8.02 -12.00 -11.09
CA PRO A 151 -7.60 -12.15 -9.72
C PRO A 151 -6.65 -11.07 -9.22
N VAL A 152 -6.76 -10.80 -7.92
CA VAL A 152 -5.83 -9.98 -7.13
C VAL A 152 -5.50 -10.70 -5.83
N ALA A 153 -4.31 -10.50 -5.30
CA ALA A 153 -3.89 -11.05 -4.01
C ALA A 153 -2.89 -10.13 -3.33
N TYR A 154 -2.76 -10.26 -2.01
CA TYR A 154 -1.70 -9.61 -1.26
C TYR A 154 -1.18 -10.51 -0.13
N TYR A 155 0.06 -10.26 0.22
CA TYR A 155 0.73 -10.68 1.44
C TYR A 155 1.15 -9.46 2.24
N ALA A 156 0.95 -9.50 3.55
CA ALA A 156 1.53 -8.57 4.49
C ALA A 156 2.00 -9.34 5.71
N GLY A 157 3.26 -9.19 6.11
CA GLY A 157 3.78 -9.91 7.25
C GLY A 157 5.04 -9.31 7.82
N GLN A 158 5.13 -9.39 9.15
CA GLN A 158 6.26 -8.90 9.90
C GLN A 158 7.42 -9.91 9.80
N ILE A 159 8.56 -9.46 9.27
CA ILE A 159 9.72 -10.30 8.95
C ILE A 159 10.83 -10.22 10.02
N THR A 160 10.77 -9.24 10.92
CA THR A 160 11.64 -9.13 12.10
C THR A 160 10.82 -8.87 13.36
N ASP A 161 11.34 -9.24 14.53
CA ASP A 161 10.61 -9.11 15.79
C ASP A 161 10.62 -7.67 16.31
N ASP A 162 9.59 -7.29 17.07
CA ASP A 162 9.58 -6.01 17.77
C ASP A 162 10.68 -5.95 18.82
N ARG A 163 11.22 -4.74 19.04
CA ARG A 163 12.21 -4.48 20.09
C ARG A 163 11.58 -3.59 21.15
N SER A 164 11.39 -4.16 22.33
CA SER A 164 10.93 -3.42 23.50
C SER A 164 11.92 -2.34 23.94
N SER A 165 11.50 -1.55 24.92
CA SER A 165 12.30 -0.47 25.50
C SER A 165 12.08 -0.31 27.00
N ALA A 166 12.94 0.47 27.63
CA ALA A 166 12.81 0.81 29.06
C ALA A 166 11.51 1.54 29.38
N PHE A 167 10.96 2.31 28.44
CA PHE A 167 9.65 2.96 28.56
C PHE A 167 8.53 1.95 28.85
N TYR A 168 8.62 0.75 28.26
CA TYR A 168 7.68 -0.34 28.47
C TYR A 168 8.19 -1.41 29.46
N GLY A 169 9.27 -1.14 30.19
CA GLY A 169 9.88 -2.10 31.12
C GLY A 169 10.36 -3.40 30.46
N GLY A 170 10.61 -3.39 29.15
CA GLY A 170 10.97 -4.60 28.40
C GLY A 170 9.81 -5.58 28.16
N ALA A 171 8.57 -5.20 28.50
CA ALA A 171 7.43 -6.11 28.51
C ALA A 171 6.80 -6.33 27.12
N ILE A 172 6.98 -5.41 26.17
CA ILE A 172 6.38 -5.50 24.83
C ILE A 172 7.41 -6.08 23.86
N ASN A 173 7.31 -7.38 23.57
CA ASN A 173 8.04 -8.06 22.50
C ASN A 173 7.01 -8.86 21.69
N VAL A 174 6.24 -8.16 20.86
CA VAL A 174 5.32 -8.83 19.93
C VAL A 174 6.18 -9.48 18.85
N ASN A 175 5.82 -10.71 18.46
CA ASN A 175 6.62 -11.47 17.51
C ASN A 175 6.24 -11.06 16.09
N ARG A 176 5.45 -11.90 15.40
CA ARG A 176 5.20 -11.74 13.97
C ARG A 176 3.76 -12.03 13.64
N TYR A 177 3.28 -11.33 12.62
CA TYR A 177 2.04 -11.65 11.95
C TYR A 177 2.28 -11.93 10.47
N ASN A 178 1.37 -12.71 9.87
CA ASN A 178 1.36 -13.00 8.44
C ASN A 178 -0.08 -13.04 7.97
N ILE A 179 -0.36 -12.35 6.86
CA ILE A 179 -1.67 -12.31 6.21
C ILE A 179 -1.46 -12.63 4.74
N TRP A 180 -2.19 -13.62 4.24
CA TRP A 180 -2.39 -13.85 2.82
C TRP A 180 -3.86 -13.64 2.50
N ALA A 181 -4.14 -12.84 1.48
CA ALA A 181 -5.49 -12.62 1.00
C ALA A 181 -5.53 -12.72 -0.52
N ALA A 182 -6.67 -13.17 -1.04
CA ALA A 182 -6.90 -13.21 -2.48
C ALA A 182 -8.37 -12.92 -2.79
N GLY A 183 -8.62 -12.51 -4.02
CA GLY A 183 -9.96 -12.32 -4.54
C GLY A 183 -9.92 -11.84 -5.98
N GLY A 184 -10.85 -10.97 -6.33
CA GLY A 184 -11.08 -10.56 -7.72
C GLY A 184 -11.31 -9.07 -7.87
N MET A 185 -11.01 -8.61 -9.07
CA MET A 185 -11.24 -7.25 -9.54
C MET A 185 -12.17 -7.26 -10.74
N VAL A 186 -13.06 -6.27 -10.82
CA VAL A 186 -13.82 -5.90 -12.01
C VAL A 186 -13.71 -4.39 -12.22
N GLY A 187 -13.61 -3.96 -13.47
CA GLY A 187 -13.60 -2.55 -13.83
C GLY A 187 -14.25 -2.30 -15.17
N TYR A 188 -14.71 -1.07 -15.34
CA TYR A 188 -15.35 -0.61 -16.57
C TYR A 188 -14.84 0.77 -16.97
N ASP A 189 -14.48 0.91 -18.24
CA ASP A 189 -14.07 2.17 -18.85
C ASP A 189 -15.24 2.82 -19.61
N PHE A 190 -15.71 3.97 -19.09
CA PHE A 190 -16.75 4.77 -19.73
C PHE A 190 -16.18 5.73 -20.78
N GLY A 191 -14.86 5.91 -20.85
CA GLY A 191 -14.16 6.88 -21.69
C GLY A 191 -13.60 8.05 -20.87
N PRO A 192 -14.42 9.07 -20.53
CA PRO A 192 -13.98 10.18 -19.68
C PRO A 192 -13.87 9.80 -18.21
N ALA A 193 -14.43 8.65 -17.81
CA ALA A 193 -14.35 8.12 -16.46
C ALA A 193 -14.15 6.61 -16.49
N SER A 194 -13.55 6.05 -15.45
CA SER A 194 -13.47 4.61 -15.25
C SER A 194 -13.69 4.26 -13.78
N ILE A 195 -14.28 3.09 -13.54
CA ILE A 195 -14.47 2.54 -12.20
C ILE A 195 -13.79 1.18 -12.12
N SER A 196 -13.16 0.90 -11.00
CA SER A 196 -12.72 -0.43 -10.62
C SER A 196 -13.18 -0.75 -9.21
N VAL A 197 -13.61 -2.00 -9.00
CA VAL A 197 -13.97 -2.56 -7.71
C VAL A 197 -13.18 -3.85 -7.55
N TRP A 198 -12.56 -4.03 -6.41
CA TRP A 198 -11.91 -5.30 -6.07
C TRP A 198 -12.23 -5.68 -4.63
N GLY A 199 -12.24 -6.97 -4.39
CA GLY A 199 -12.42 -7.52 -3.05
C GLY A 199 -11.47 -8.67 -2.81
N THR A 200 -11.00 -8.79 -1.57
CA THR A 200 -10.10 -9.85 -1.13
C THR A 200 -10.60 -10.45 0.17
N GLN A 201 -10.50 -11.77 0.27
CA GLN A 201 -10.72 -12.50 1.51
C GLN A 201 -9.38 -12.92 2.09
N GLU A 202 -9.17 -12.73 3.39
CA GLU A 202 -7.99 -13.29 4.05
C GLU A 202 -8.10 -14.84 4.07
N LEU A 203 -7.18 -15.49 3.36
CA LEU A 203 -7.11 -16.95 3.23
C LEU A 203 -6.31 -17.57 4.36
N SER A 204 -5.28 -16.87 4.84
CA SER A 204 -4.45 -17.27 5.97
C SER A 204 -4.08 -16.04 6.78
N SER A 205 -4.25 -16.11 8.09
CA SER A 205 -3.84 -15.06 9.02
C SER A 205 -3.32 -15.69 10.29
N THR A 206 -2.05 -15.46 10.60
CA THR A 206 -1.39 -15.93 11.81
C THR A 206 -0.74 -14.75 12.53
N ALA A 207 -0.69 -14.82 13.85
CA ALA A 207 -0.10 -13.81 14.71
C ALA A 207 0.52 -14.50 15.92
N SER A 208 1.57 -13.89 16.50
CA SER A 208 2.25 -14.43 17.66
C SER A 208 2.83 -13.34 18.55
N GLY A 209 3.11 -13.66 19.81
CA GLY A 209 3.65 -12.72 20.79
C GLY A 209 2.59 -11.83 21.42
N GLY A 210 1.39 -12.37 21.66
CA GLY A 210 0.33 -11.67 22.36
C GLY A 210 0.70 -11.35 23.81
N THR A 211 -0.11 -10.51 24.45
CA THR A 211 0.03 -10.17 25.87
C THR A 211 -0.03 -11.42 26.77
N ALA A 212 0.51 -11.32 28.00
CA ALA A 212 0.52 -12.42 28.96
C ALA A 212 -0.88 -13.06 29.13
N GLY A 213 -1.00 -14.34 28.77
CA GLY A 213 -2.18 -15.20 28.96
C GLY A 213 -1.85 -16.43 29.82
N PRO A 214 -2.76 -17.42 29.91
CA PRO A 214 -2.47 -18.68 30.58
C PRO A 214 -1.19 -19.33 30.03
N PRO A 215 -0.39 -20.04 30.85
CA PRO A 215 0.85 -20.65 30.40
C PRO A 215 0.64 -21.54 29.17
N GLY A 216 1.42 -21.31 28.12
CA GLY A 216 1.36 -22.07 26.86
C GLY A 216 0.29 -21.60 25.85
N ILE A 217 -0.44 -20.51 26.13
CA ILE A 217 -1.41 -19.92 25.21
C ILE A 217 -0.89 -18.58 24.69
N ASP A 218 -0.67 -18.48 23.39
CA ASP A 218 -0.42 -17.20 22.71
C ASP A 218 -1.75 -16.48 22.51
N THR A 219 -1.89 -15.28 23.08
CA THR A 219 -3.11 -14.47 23.01
C THR A 219 -3.15 -13.56 21.78
N ALA A 220 -2.15 -13.65 20.89
CA ALA A 220 -2.08 -12.82 19.71
C ALA A 220 -3.33 -13.02 18.84
N SER A 221 -3.93 -11.91 18.43
CA SER A 221 -5.08 -11.90 17.54
C SER A 221 -4.75 -11.14 16.28
N ILE A 222 -5.41 -11.53 15.18
CA ILE A 222 -5.26 -10.90 13.88
C ILE A 222 -6.61 -10.86 13.21
N THR A 223 -6.89 -9.76 12.51
CA THR A 223 -8.13 -9.59 11.77
C THR A 223 -8.24 -10.62 10.65
N LYS A 224 -9.45 -11.16 10.49
CA LYS A 224 -9.85 -12.04 9.38
C LYS A 224 -11.21 -11.58 8.87
N GLY A 225 -11.41 -11.64 7.57
CA GLY A 225 -12.61 -11.13 6.94
C GLY A 225 -12.47 -10.93 5.43
N PHE A 226 -13.21 -9.93 4.97
CA PHE A 226 -13.31 -9.57 3.57
C PHE A 226 -13.22 -8.05 3.46
N SER A 227 -12.34 -7.61 2.58
CA SER A 227 -12.14 -6.18 2.29
C SER A 227 -12.62 -5.89 0.88
N VAL A 228 -13.33 -4.78 0.70
CA VAL A 228 -13.78 -4.29 -0.61
C VAL A 228 -13.29 -2.87 -0.80
N PHE A 229 -12.76 -2.61 -1.98
CA PHE A 229 -12.28 -1.31 -2.39
C PHE A 229 -12.90 -0.92 -3.72
N ALA A 230 -13.11 0.37 -3.90
CA ALA A 230 -13.55 0.94 -5.17
C ALA A 230 -12.68 2.16 -5.49
N GLN A 231 -12.30 2.28 -6.75
CA GLN A 231 -11.57 3.42 -7.28
C GLN A 231 -12.34 4.01 -8.46
N LEU A 232 -12.55 5.32 -8.42
CA LEU A 232 -13.14 6.11 -9.50
C LEU A 232 -12.06 7.03 -10.07
N ASN A 233 -11.81 6.93 -11.37
CA ASN A 233 -10.92 7.83 -12.09
C ASN A 233 -11.74 8.70 -13.04
N TYR A 234 -11.48 10.00 -13.06
CA TYR A 234 -12.09 10.94 -13.99
C TYR A 234 -11.00 11.72 -14.72
N ARG A 235 -11.12 11.80 -16.04
CA ARG A 235 -10.21 12.57 -16.87
C ARG A 235 -10.64 14.03 -16.85
N ILE A 236 -9.85 14.87 -16.19
CA ILE A 236 -10.09 16.33 -16.16
C ILE A 236 -9.73 16.95 -17.53
N TRP A 237 -8.63 16.51 -18.13
CA TRP A 237 -8.19 16.96 -19.47
C TRP A 237 -7.18 15.98 -20.09
N ALA A 238 -7.31 15.68 -21.39
CA ALA A 238 -6.27 15.08 -22.23
C ALA A 238 -6.54 15.42 -23.71
N PRO A 239 -5.53 15.42 -24.59
CA PRO A 239 -5.77 15.43 -26.03
C PRO A 239 -6.56 14.18 -26.45
N ASP A 240 -7.39 14.29 -27.48
CA ASP A 240 -8.11 13.14 -28.04
C ASP A 240 -7.13 12.05 -28.49
N ALA A 241 -7.47 10.79 -28.22
CA ALA A 241 -6.66 9.68 -28.71
C ALA A 241 -6.70 9.67 -30.25
N PRO A 242 -5.56 9.50 -30.93
CA PRO A 242 -5.56 9.35 -32.38
C PRO A 242 -6.45 8.15 -32.77
N ALA A 243 -7.28 8.33 -33.79
CA ALA A 243 -8.16 7.27 -34.27
C ALA A 243 -7.33 6.01 -34.60
N SER A 244 -7.78 4.85 -34.12
CA SER A 244 -7.15 3.57 -34.47
C SER A 244 -7.05 3.42 -35.99
N PRO A 245 -5.91 2.96 -36.54
CA PRO A 245 -5.78 2.71 -37.97
C PRO A 245 -6.90 1.76 -38.44
N ALA A 246 -7.65 2.17 -39.45
CA ALA A 246 -8.66 1.30 -40.04
C ALA A 246 -7.96 0.07 -40.63
N LEU A 247 -8.33 -1.12 -40.15
CA LEU A 247 -7.89 -2.37 -40.78
C LEU A 247 -8.37 -2.38 -42.24
N PRO A 248 -7.51 -2.68 -43.23
CA PRO A 248 -7.91 -2.71 -44.62
C PRO A 248 -9.01 -3.75 -44.79
N ARG A 249 -10.20 -3.29 -45.17
CA ARG A 249 -11.29 -4.17 -45.60
C ARG A 249 -10.91 -4.74 -46.97
N PHE A 250 -10.34 -5.94 -46.98
CA PHE A 250 -10.27 -6.71 -48.21
C PHE A 250 -11.70 -7.12 -48.58
N HIS A 251 -12.26 -6.42 -49.56
CA HIS A 251 -13.45 -6.88 -50.27
C HIS A 251 -13.04 -8.06 -51.16
N LYS A 252 -13.65 -9.23 -50.95
CA LYS A 252 -13.68 -10.33 -51.92
C LYS A 252 -14.84 -10.09 -52.89
#